data_AF-A0A4Q7ZSG3-F1
#
_entry.id   AF-A0A4Q7ZSG3-F1
#
_cell.length_a   1.000
_cell.length_b   1.000
_cell.length_c   1.000
_cell.angle_alpha   90.00
_cell.angle_beta   90.00
_cell.angle_gamma   90.00
#
_symmetry.space_group_name_H-M   'P 1'
#
loop_
_entity.id
_entity.type
_entity.pdbx_description
1 polymer ?
#
loop_
_entity_poly.entity_id
_entity_poly.type
_entity_poly.pdbx_seq_one_letter_code
_entity_poly.pdbx_strand_id
1 'polypeptide(L)'
;MSRPSLIKWAAAGLAAGLLAPAGPARAIGAPDRATATSAVNAQPVKAATATCPDGTVRYAGGGAVNYGPAGGGGVALTGIVPDVDGESVTVTAAASPGHRGTWSVTAFAICTGSVQPWRITESGTGTATAACPGETRLFGLGFQISGAPWAGQVREIALDPDLTRVRVTAGGPATVTAIALCRPPAADMRRPRAATDTAGWPKTVTRQDDDPDLSVYATGATVTGPEAATLDAIVPGPDGGSTWARATLAGTSAGQAGRFRGAGGGDGGSVTMDAALIGTFH
;
A
#
# COMPACT_ATOMS: atom_id res chain seq x y z
N MET A 1 15.35 -30.75 -91.55
CA MET A 1 15.85 -29.42 -91.14
C MET A 1 15.17 -29.03 -89.84
N SER A 2 15.96 -28.95 -88.77
CA SER A 2 15.53 -28.79 -87.38
C SER A 2 15.35 -27.32 -87.01
N ARG A 3 14.26 -26.98 -86.30
CA ARG A 3 14.12 -25.73 -85.52
C ARG A 3 13.36 -26.02 -84.22
N PRO A 4 13.95 -25.76 -83.03
CA PRO A 4 13.28 -25.91 -81.75
C PRO A 4 12.55 -24.62 -81.35
N SER A 5 11.43 -24.73 -80.64
CA SER A 5 10.69 -23.60 -80.05
C SER A 5 10.82 -23.60 -78.52
N LEU A 6 11.07 -22.41 -78.00
CA LEU A 6 11.55 -22.09 -76.65
C LEU A 6 10.47 -22.21 -75.57
N ILE A 7 10.83 -22.86 -74.46
CA ILE A 7 10.09 -22.88 -73.20
C ILE A 7 10.35 -21.56 -72.46
N LYS A 8 9.29 -20.77 -72.22
CA LYS A 8 9.33 -19.56 -71.40
C LYS A 8 9.18 -19.93 -69.92
N TRP A 9 10.18 -19.61 -69.11
CA TRP A 9 10.12 -19.69 -67.66
C TRP A 9 9.52 -18.39 -67.09
N ALA A 10 8.51 -18.51 -66.24
CA ALA A 10 7.96 -17.41 -65.45
C ALA A 10 8.72 -17.33 -64.12
N ALA A 11 9.34 -16.18 -63.85
CA ALA A 11 10.03 -15.92 -62.58
C ALA A 11 9.02 -15.43 -61.52
N ALA A 12 8.92 -16.17 -60.42
CA ALA A 12 8.20 -15.75 -59.21
C ALA A 12 9.13 -14.89 -58.35
N GLY A 13 8.76 -13.63 -58.12
CA GLY A 13 9.49 -12.70 -57.25
C GLY A 13 9.23 -12.99 -55.78
N LEU A 14 10.29 -13.29 -55.02
CA LEU A 14 10.29 -13.31 -53.55
C LEU A 14 10.35 -11.87 -53.03
N ALA A 15 9.28 -11.42 -52.36
CA ALA A 15 9.29 -10.19 -51.57
C ALA A 15 9.96 -10.48 -50.21
N ALA A 16 11.21 -10.07 -50.04
CA ALA A 16 11.91 -10.11 -48.76
C ALA A 16 11.40 -8.96 -47.88
N GLY A 17 10.52 -9.28 -46.92
CA GLY A 17 10.12 -8.35 -45.87
C GLY A 17 11.28 -8.10 -44.91
N LEU A 18 11.74 -6.85 -44.84
CA LEU A 18 12.71 -6.39 -43.85
C LEU A 18 12.08 -6.44 -42.45
N LEU A 19 12.42 -7.47 -41.68
CA LEU A 19 12.15 -7.51 -40.24
C LEU A 19 13.06 -6.46 -39.57
N ALA A 20 12.46 -5.37 -39.07
CA ALA A 20 13.19 -4.45 -38.20
C ALA A 20 13.66 -5.23 -36.95
N PRO A 21 14.93 -5.08 -36.52
CA PRO A 21 15.38 -5.70 -35.30
C PRO A 21 14.57 -5.13 -34.13
N ALA A 22 13.93 -6.00 -33.36
CA ALA A 22 13.35 -5.60 -32.09
C ALA A 22 14.45 -4.94 -31.24
N GLY A 23 14.22 -3.69 -30.83
CA GLY A 23 15.14 -3.02 -29.91
C GLY A 23 15.28 -3.84 -28.62
N PRO A 24 16.43 -3.76 -27.93
CA PRO A 24 16.61 -4.45 -26.66
C PRO A 24 15.51 -4.05 -25.67
N ALA A 25 14.73 -5.04 -25.21
CA ALA A 25 13.82 -4.87 -24.09
C ALA A 25 14.65 -4.50 -22.85
N ARG A 26 14.44 -3.30 -22.30
CA ARG A 26 15.01 -2.94 -21.00
C ARG A 26 14.13 -3.55 -19.93
N ALA A 27 14.69 -4.50 -19.18
CA ALA A 27 14.05 -5.00 -17.98
C ALA A 27 13.76 -3.81 -17.04
N ILE A 28 12.49 -3.58 -16.73
CA ILE A 28 12.11 -2.70 -15.63
C ILE A 28 12.60 -3.38 -14.36
N GLY A 29 13.52 -2.75 -13.65
CA GLY A 29 14.04 -3.29 -12.39
C GLY A 29 12.92 -3.45 -11.35
N ALA A 30 13.15 -4.34 -10.39
CA ALA A 30 12.26 -4.48 -9.23
C ALA A 30 12.01 -3.10 -8.57
N PRO A 31 10.81 -2.86 -8.02
CA PRO A 31 10.51 -1.59 -7.37
C PRO A 31 11.45 -1.35 -6.18
N ASP A 32 11.94 -0.12 -6.06
CA ASP A 32 12.71 0.36 -4.92
C ASP A 32 11.78 0.89 -3.81
N ARG A 33 12.30 1.04 -2.59
CA ARG A 33 11.55 1.66 -1.48
C ARG A 33 12.31 2.81 -0.86
N ALA A 34 11.74 4.00 -1.03
CA ALA A 34 12.16 5.17 -0.29
C ALA A 34 11.55 5.17 1.12
N THR A 35 12.31 5.66 2.09
CA THR A 35 11.88 5.76 3.50
C THR A 35 12.28 7.08 4.12
N ALA A 36 11.47 7.55 5.07
CA ALA A 36 11.80 8.71 5.89
C ALA A 36 11.16 8.58 7.27
N THR A 37 11.85 9.01 8.31
CA THR A 37 11.36 8.92 9.69
C THR A 37 11.35 10.29 10.35
N SER A 38 10.22 10.63 11.00
CA SER A 38 10.09 11.86 11.78
C SER A 38 10.96 11.82 13.06
N ALA A 39 11.20 12.98 13.68
CA ALA A 39 11.91 13.04 14.96
C ALA A 39 11.21 12.24 16.08
N VAL A 40 11.99 11.58 16.94
CA VAL A 40 11.49 10.87 18.13
C VAL A 40 11.27 11.87 19.27
N ASN A 41 10.01 12.16 19.57
CA ASN A 41 9.62 13.07 20.67
C ASN A 41 8.13 12.84 21.05
N ALA A 42 7.61 13.57 22.04
CA ALA A 42 6.25 13.40 22.56
C ALA A 42 5.18 14.31 21.89
N GLN A 43 5.45 14.88 20.71
CA GLN A 43 4.45 15.67 20.00
C GLN A 43 3.23 14.81 19.63
N PRO A 44 1.99 15.34 19.76
CA PRO A 44 0.78 14.55 19.59
C PRO A 44 0.46 14.21 18.14
N VAL A 45 1.01 14.94 17.18
CA VAL A 45 0.84 14.69 15.75
C VAL A 45 2.21 14.72 15.11
N LYS A 46 2.47 13.78 14.20
CA LYS A 46 3.72 13.75 13.42
C LYS A 46 3.43 13.42 11.98
N ALA A 47 4.34 13.89 11.14
CA ALA A 47 4.38 13.55 9.74
C ALA A 47 5.80 13.13 9.35
N ALA A 48 5.90 12.24 8.37
CA ALA A 48 7.13 11.91 7.65
C ALA A 48 6.81 11.84 6.16
N THR A 49 7.78 12.21 5.32
CA THR A 49 7.60 12.24 3.86
C THR A 49 8.72 11.45 3.21
N ALA A 50 8.36 10.34 2.56
CA ALA A 50 9.28 9.52 1.78
C ALA A 50 9.28 9.99 0.33
N THR A 51 10.46 10.29 -0.20
CA THR A 51 10.67 10.79 -1.56
C THR A 51 11.46 9.76 -2.37
N CYS A 52 10.87 9.25 -3.43
CA CYS A 52 11.56 8.40 -4.40
C CYS A 52 12.57 9.21 -5.23
N PRO A 53 13.62 8.55 -5.74
CA PRO A 53 14.58 9.18 -6.62
C PRO A 53 13.94 9.77 -7.89
N ASP A 54 14.59 10.78 -8.45
CA ASP A 54 14.20 11.40 -9.72
C ASP A 54 14.04 10.34 -10.83
N GLY A 55 13.05 10.53 -11.69
CA GLY A 55 12.77 9.60 -12.80
C GLY A 55 12.07 8.29 -12.41
N THR A 56 11.65 8.15 -11.16
CA THR A 56 10.78 7.05 -10.71
C THR A 56 9.39 7.56 -10.31
N VAL A 57 8.36 6.80 -10.68
CA VAL A 57 6.97 7.04 -10.30
C VAL A 57 6.62 6.20 -9.07
N ARG A 58 5.71 6.73 -8.24
CA ARG A 58 5.26 6.04 -7.03
C ARG A 58 3.93 5.37 -7.22
N TYR A 59 3.85 4.21 -6.59
CA TYR A 59 2.69 3.35 -6.70
C TYR A 59 2.08 3.12 -5.33
N ALA A 60 2.86 2.82 -4.30
CA ALA A 60 2.34 2.62 -2.96
C ALA A 60 2.91 3.60 -1.94
N GLY A 61 2.07 3.91 -0.95
CA GLY A 61 2.49 4.44 0.33
C GLY A 61 2.28 3.42 1.45
N GLY A 62 3.15 3.47 2.45
CA GLY A 62 3.00 2.77 3.72
C GLY A 62 3.42 3.66 4.87
N GLY A 63 2.99 3.33 6.08
CA GLY A 63 3.35 4.05 7.29
C GLY A 63 3.53 3.10 8.46
N ALA A 64 4.48 3.39 9.36
CA ALA A 64 4.60 2.68 10.62
C ALA A 64 4.92 3.63 11.77
N VAL A 65 4.18 3.49 12.87
CA VAL A 65 4.51 4.15 14.14
C VAL A 65 5.61 3.36 14.83
N ASN A 66 6.69 4.04 15.21
CA ASN A 66 7.77 3.50 16.02
C ASN A 66 7.67 4.06 17.44
N TYR A 67 7.36 3.19 18.39
CA TYR A 67 7.31 3.57 19.80
C TYR A 67 8.71 3.54 20.42
N GLY A 68 9.01 4.52 21.27
CA GLY A 68 10.20 4.47 22.12
C GLY A 68 10.08 3.43 23.24
N PRO A 69 11.10 3.25 24.09
CA PRO A 69 11.13 2.25 25.16
C PRO A 69 9.96 2.35 26.16
N ALA A 70 9.35 3.54 26.30
CA ALA A 70 8.20 3.80 27.15
C ALA A 70 6.89 4.06 26.36
N GLY A 71 6.94 3.97 25.02
CA GLY A 71 5.78 4.13 24.16
C GLY A 71 4.99 2.83 24.09
N GLY A 72 3.87 2.79 24.80
CA GLY A 72 2.81 1.84 24.48
C GLY A 72 2.01 2.32 23.28
N GLY A 73 0.97 1.57 22.91
CA GLY A 73 -0.01 1.97 21.89
C GLY A 73 -0.69 3.32 22.17
N GLY A 74 -1.80 3.61 21.49
CA GLY A 74 -2.42 4.94 21.57
C GLY A 74 -1.82 5.95 20.61
N VAL A 75 -1.21 5.49 19.53
CA VAL A 75 -0.94 6.28 18.34
C VAL A 75 -1.51 5.52 17.14
N ALA A 76 -2.20 6.21 16.26
CA ALA A 76 -2.79 5.60 15.06
C ALA A 76 -2.38 6.37 13.82
N LEU A 77 -2.36 5.67 12.68
CA LEU A 77 -2.22 6.32 11.38
C LEU A 77 -3.48 7.15 11.08
N THR A 78 -3.27 8.38 10.63
CA THR A 78 -4.33 9.29 10.21
C THR A 78 -4.25 9.65 8.74
N GLY A 79 -3.13 9.35 8.07
CA GLY A 79 -3.00 9.56 6.64
C GLY A 79 -1.81 8.80 6.07
N ILE A 80 -2.01 8.29 4.86
CA ILE A 80 -0.96 7.85 3.94
C ILE A 80 -1.34 8.52 2.62
N VAL A 81 -0.71 9.65 2.32
CA VAL A 81 -1.09 10.50 1.20
C VAL A 81 0.04 10.48 0.18
N PRO A 82 -0.11 9.73 -0.92
CA PRO A 82 0.68 9.97 -2.11
C PRO A 82 0.49 11.41 -2.56
N ASP A 83 1.54 12.08 -3.00
CA ASP A 83 1.48 13.44 -3.52
C ASP A 83 0.83 13.49 -4.91
N VAL A 84 0.30 14.65 -5.32
CA VAL A 84 -0.41 14.84 -6.59
C VAL A 84 0.51 14.68 -7.79
N ASP A 85 1.75 15.14 -7.65
CA ASP A 85 2.77 15.03 -8.68
C ASP A 85 3.35 13.60 -8.73
N GLY A 86 2.97 12.75 -7.77
CA GLY A 86 3.57 11.44 -7.60
C GLY A 86 5.06 11.59 -7.31
N GLU A 87 5.40 12.53 -6.42
CA GLU A 87 6.77 12.83 -6.01
C GLU A 87 7.04 12.64 -4.51
N SER A 88 6.05 12.24 -3.72
CA SER A 88 6.28 11.79 -2.35
C SER A 88 5.11 10.98 -1.81
N VAL A 89 5.34 10.31 -0.68
CA VAL A 89 4.28 9.81 0.19
C VAL A 89 4.46 10.47 1.53
N THR A 90 3.44 11.21 1.97
CA THR A 90 3.39 11.79 3.30
C THR A 90 2.53 10.90 4.20
N VAL A 91 3.09 10.45 5.31
CA VAL A 91 2.38 9.70 6.34
C VAL A 91 2.16 10.60 7.53
N THR A 92 0.93 10.65 8.02
CA THR A 92 0.57 11.31 9.26
C THR A 92 0.06 10.32 10.28
N ALA A 93 0.40 10.56 11.54
CA ALA A 93 -0.09 9.78 12.67
C ALA A 93 -0.41 10.71 13.84
N ALA A 94 -1.30 10.25 14.72
CA ALA A 94 -1.75 11.01 15.86
C ALA A 94 -1.84 10.16 17.11
N ALA A 95 -1.35 10.72 18.21
CA ALA A 95 -1.47 10.16 19.53
C ALA A 95 -2.84 10.51 20.14
N SER A 96 -3.41 9.57 20.89
CA SER A 96 -4.61 9.82 21.69
C SER A 96 -4.33 10.89 22.77
N PRO A 97 -5.35 11.66 23.19
CA PRO A 97 -5.19 12.64 24.26
C PRO A 97 -4.59 12.01 25.52
N GLY A 98 -3.60 12.67 26.11
CA GLY A 98 -2.92 12.17 27.31
C GLY A 98 -1.80 11.15 27.07
N HIS A 99 -1.47 10.80 25.82
CA HIS A 99 -0.27 10.03 25.51
C HIS A 99 0.99 10.80 25.92
N ARG A 100 1.87 10.19 26.71
CA ARG A 100 3.10 10.80 27.24
C ARG A 100 4.39 10.16 26.70
N GLY A 101 4.27 9.08 25.93
CA GLY A 101 5.41 8.39 25.35
C GLY A 101 6.05 9.19 24.22
N THR A 102 7.34 8.97 24.00
CA THR A 102 8.01 9.43 22.79
C THR A 102 7.82 8.41 21.68
N TRP A 103 7.54 8.89 20.48
CA TRP A 103 7.35 8.05 19.30
C TRP A 103 7.85 8.78 18.05
N SER A 104 7.92 8.06 16.94
CA SER A 104 8.13 8.61 15.60
C SER A 104 7.21 7.87 14.62
N VAL A 105 7.01 8.43 13.43
CA VAL A 105 6.40 7.75 12.29
C VAL A 105 7.43 7.61 11.18
N THR A 106 7.45 6.44 10.52
CA THR A 106 8.19 6.17 9.29
C THR A 106 7.21 6.14 8.12
N ALA A 107 7.52 6.90 7.07
CA ALA A 107 6.87 6.83 5.78
C ALA A 107 7.65 5.88 4.85
N PHE A 108 6.90 5.12 4.06
CA PHE A 108 7.41 4.22 3.02
C PHE A 108 6.78 4.59 1.69
N ALA A 109 7.57 4.68 0.63
CA ALA A 109 7.09 4.87 -0.73
C ALA A 109 7.68 3.79 -1.65
N ILE A 110 6.84 3.16 -2.47
CA ILE A 110 7.25 2.18 -3.48
C ILE A 110 7.48 2.91 -4.80
N CYS A 111 8.71 2.82 -5.30
CA CYS A 111 9.25 3.59 -6.40
C CYS A 111 9.53 2.65 -7.60
N THR A 112 8.94 2.89 -8.76
CA THR A 112 9.38 2.21 -10.00
C THR A 112 9.34 3.14 -11.21
N GLY A 113 10.22 2.90 -12.18
CA GLY A 113 10.27 3.67 -13.41
C GLY A 113 9.13 3.26 -14.34
N SER A 114 7.93 3.82 -14.17
CA SER A 114 6.83 3.56 -15.11
C SER A 114 5.83 4.73 -15.13
N VAL A 115 4.74 4.58 -15.88
CA VAL A 115 3.73 5.62 -16.16
C VAL A 115 3.07 6.12 -14.86
N GLN A 116 2.86 7.44 -14.79
CA GLN A 116 2.09 8.10 -13.72
C GLN A 116 0.70 7.46 -13.59
N PRO A 117 0.31 6.96 -12.39
CA PRO A 117 -1.03 6.43 -12.19
C PRO A 117 -2.08 7.54 -12.21
N TRP A 118 -3.31 7.20 -12.59
CA TRP A 118 -4.46 8.07 -12.33
C TRP A 118 -4.76 8.08 -10.84
N ARG A 119 -4.80 9.28 -10.26
CA ARG A 119 -5.21 9.46 -8.87
C ARG A 119 -6.69 9.76 -8.79
N ILE A 120 -7.45 8.86 -8.17
CA ILE A 120 -8.87 9.03 -7.87
C ILE A 120 -9.03 9.25 -6.38
N THR A 121 -9.77 10.28 -6.00
CA THR A 121 -10.01 10.62 -4.60
C THR A 121 -11.50 10.75 -4.34
N GLU A 122 -11.98 10.11 -3.28
CA GLU A 122 -13.38 10.20 -2.86
C GLU A 122 -13.45 10.44 -1.35
N SER A 123 -14.42 11.25 -0.92
CA SER A 123 -14.57 11.60 0.50
C SER A 123 -15.93 11.19 1.05
N GLY A 124 -15.98 10.89 2.34
CA GLY A 124 -17.20 10.53 3.05
C GLY A 124 -17.05 10.68 4.56
N THR A 125 -18.16 10.50 5.28
CA THR A 125 -18.17 10.55 6.75
C THR A 125 -18.05 9.13 7.30
N GLY A 126 -17.03 8.88 8.12
CA GLY A 126 -16.69 7.56 8.69
C GLY A 126 -16.08 6.60 7.67
N THR A 127 -16.62 6.56 6.45
CA THR A 127 -16.17 5.67 5.37
C THR A 127 -16.10 6.43 4.05
N ALA A 128 -15.08 6.13 3.23
CA ALA A 128 -14.99 6.57 1.85
C ALA A 128 -14.53 5.43 0.94
N THR A 129 -14.91 5.46 -0.34
CA THR A 129 -14.49 4.46 -1.34
C THR A 129 -14.07 5.16 -2.62
N ALA A 130 -12.83 4.96 -3.05
CA ALA A 130 -12.32 5.44 -4.33
C ALA A 130 -12.22 4.27 -5.32
N ALA A 131 -12.72 4.45 -6.55
CA ALA A 131 -12.78 3.41 -7.56
C ALA A 131 -12.02 3.81 -8.82
N CYS A 132 -11.33 2.83 -9.41
CA CYS A 132 -10.59 2.97 -10.65
C CYS A 132 -11.56 3.05 -11.85
N PRO A 133 -11.36 3.99 -12.79
CA PRO A 133 -12.26 4.17 -13.92
C PRO A 133 -12.08 3.07 -14.98
N GLY A 134 -13.17 2.71 -15.67
CA GLY A 134 -13.13 1.78 -16.80
C GLY A 134 -12.50 0.43 -16.46
N GLU A 135 -11.59 -0.04 -17.30
CA GLU A 135 -10.91 -1.33 -17.13
C GLU A 135 -9.64 -1.25 -16.27
N THR A 136 -9.41 -0.12 -15.60
CA THR A 136 -8.18 0.09 -14.83
C THR A 136 -8.22 -0.66 -13.48
N ARG A 137 -7.05 -0.84 -12.88
CA ARG A 137 -6.83 -1.57 -11.63
C ARG A 137 -5.98 -0.77 -10.67
N LEU A 138 -6.09 -1.11 -9.39
CA LEU A 138 -5.41 -0.51 -8.26
C LEU A 138 -3.95 -0.95 -8.28
N PHE A 139 -3.06 0.01 -8.47
CA PHE A 139 -1.61 -0.15 -8.35
C PHE A 139 -1.09 0.49 -7.07
N GLY A 140 -1.98 1.01 -6.24
CA GLY A 140 -1.62 1.90 -5.16
C GLY A 140 -2.81 2.45 -4.44
N LEU A 141 -2.60 2.83 -3.19
CA LEU A 141 -3.64 3.40 -2.37
C LEU A 141 -3.08 4.44 -1.41
N GLY A 142 -3.99 5.22 -0.86
CA GLY A 142 -3.76 6.12 0.23
C GLY A 142 -5.06 6.49 0.91
N PHE A 143 -4.94 7.27 1.96
CA PHE A 143 -6.08 7.85 2.64
C PHE A 143 -5.66 9.08 3.43
N GLN A 144 -6.64 9.91 3.76
CA GLN A 144 -6.50 10.98 4.74
C GLN A 144 -7.73 10.98 5.64
N ILE A 145 -7.52 11.08 6.94
CA ILE A 145 -8.56 11.38 7.91
C ILE A 145 -8.40 12.85 8.29
N SER A 146 -9.48 13.61 8.11
CA SER A 146 -9.56 15.03 8.40
C SER A 146 -10.44 15.28 9.62
N GLY A 147 -10.14 16.35 10.36
CA GLY A 147 -10.79 16.71 11.60
C GLY A 147 -9.82 16.67 12.78
N ALA A 148 -10.35 16.57 14.00
CA ALA A 148 -9.50 16.42 15.17
C ALA A 148 -8.70 15.12 15.06
N PRO A 149 -7.36 15.14 15.21
CA PRO A 149 -6.48 14.02 14.89
C PRO A 149 -6.71 12.80 15.80
N TRP A 150 -7.39 12.98 16.93
CA TRP A 150 -7.83 11.91 17.83
C TRP A 150 -9.28 11.46 17.61
N ALA A 151 -10.08 12.18 16.82
CA ALA A 151 -11.50 11.87 16.59
C ALA A 151 -11.71 10.84 15.48
N GLY A 152 -10.67 10.56 14.68
CA GLY A 152 -10.71 9.58 13.61
C GLY A 152 -9.40 8.82 13.51
N GLN A 153 -9.46 7.51 13.62
CA GLN A 153 -8.32 6.62 13.49
C GLN A 153 -8.66 5.55 12.47
N VAL A 154 -7.72 5.21 11.58
CA VAL A 154 -8.00 4.23 10.53
C VAL A 154 -8.16 2.83 11.14
N ARG A 155 -9.29 2.18 10.81
CA ARG A 155 -9.58 0.79 11.20
C ARG A 155 -9.58 -0.15 10.02
N GLU A 156 -9.76 0.40 8.83
CA GLU A 156 -9.82 -0.40 7.63
C GLU A 156 -9.29 0.38 6.42
N ILE A 157 -8.48 -0.33 5.64
CA ILE A 157 -8.10 -0.02 4.28
C ILE A 157 -8.32 -1.32 3.50
N ALA A 158 -9.51 -1.48 2.94
CA ALA A 158 -9.92 -2.69 2.25
C ALA A 158 -9.75 -2.54 0.74
N LEU A 159 -8.99 -3.46 0.14
CA LEU A 159 -8.92 -3.65 -1.30
C LEU A 159 -10.04 -4.61 -1.70
N ASP A 160 -10.75 -4.33 -2.79
CA ASP A 160 -11.71 -5.30 -3.32
C ASP A 160 -11.01 -6.46 -4.05
N PRO A 161 -11.72 -7.58 -4.26
CA PRO A 161 -11.13 -8.75 -4.91
C PRO A 161 -10.61 -8.52 -6.32
N ASP A 162 -11.27 -7.65 -7.06
CA ASP A 162 -10.91 -7.35 -8.43
C ASP A 162 -9.82 -6.27 -8.53
N LEU A 163 -9.34 -5.73 -7.40
CA LEU A 163 -8.40 -4.61 -7.35
C LEU A 163 -8.89 -3.42 -8.18
N THR A 164 -10.18 -3.09 -8.11
CA THR A 164 -10.79 -1.94 -8.79
C THR A 164 -11.11 -0.80 -7.83
N ARG A 165 -11.12 -1.02 -6.53
CA ARG A 165 -11.45 0.01 -5.55
C ARG A 165 -10.73 -0.19 -4.22
N VAL A 166 -10.59 0.91 -3.49
CA VAL A 166 -10.17 0.91 -2.09
C VAL A 166 -11.26 1.55 -1.25
N ARG A 167 -11.64 0.88 -0.16
CA ARG A 167 -12.55 1.40 0.87
C ARG A 167 -11.78 1.66 2.16
N VAL A 168 -11.94 2.85 2.70
CA VAL A 168 -11.28 3.26 3.94
C VAL A 168 -12.35 3.55 4.98
N THR A 169 -12.20 2.97 6.17
CA THR A 169 -13.09 3.20 7.32
C THR A 169 -12.28 3.73 8.49
N ALA A 170 -12.72 4.85 9.05
CA ALA A 170 -12.22 5.40 10.30
C ALA A 170 -13.14 5.05 11.47
N GLY A 171 -12.59 4.98 12.69
CA GLY A 171 -13.40 5.01 13.90
C GLY A 171 -14.00 6.41 14.11
N GLY A 172 -15.28 6.49 14.44
CA GLY A 172 -15.97 7.76 14.71
C GLY A 172 -16.43 8.53 13.45
N PRO A 173 -17.08 9.69 13.61
CA PRO A 173 -17.68 10.47 12.52
C PRO A 173 -16.67 11.37 11.80
N ALA A 174 -15.43 10.92 11.60
CA ALA A 174 -14.40 11.71 10.93
C ALA A 174 -14.63 11.78 9.41
N THR A 175 -14.18 12.87 8.77
CA THR A 175 -14.15 12.91 7.31
C THR A 175 -12.98 12.06 6.83
N VAL A 176 -13.29 11.07 6.00
CA VAL A 176 -12.31 10.17 5.39
C VAL A 176 -12.22 10.50 3.92
N THR A 177 -11.01 10.62 3.40
CA THR A 177 -10.71 10.68 1.97
C THR A 177 -9.96 9.40 1.60
N ALA A 178 -10.55 8.57 0.73
CA ALA A 178 -9.89 7.42 0.13
C ALA A 178 -9.18 7.85 -1.15
N ILE A 179 -7.99 7.29 -1.40
CA ILE A 179 -7.17 7.59 -2.58
C ILE A 179 -6.86 6.27 -3.29
N ALA A 180 -7.30 6.13 -4.53
CA ALA A 180 -6.94 5.02 -5.41
C ALA A 180 -5.93 5.51 -6.46
N LEU A 181 -4.85 4.75 -6.67
CA LEU A 181 -3.90 4.98 -7.76
C LEU A 181 -4.10 3.89 -8.81
N CYS A 182 -4.59 4.28 -9.98
CA CYS A 182 -5.17 3.40 -10.97
C CYS A 182 -4.37 3.39 -12.27
N ARG A 183 -4.25 2.21 -12.90
CA ARG A 183 -3.57 2.01 -14.19
C ARG A 183 -4.24 0.91 -15.01
N PRO A 184 -3.96 0.79 -16.31
CA PRO A 184 -4.30 -0.42 -17.05
C PRO A 184 -3.76 -1.67 -16.33
N PRO A 185 -4.48 -2.79 -16.34
CA PRO A 185 -4.10 -4.00 -15.62
C PRO A 185 -2.75 -4.54 -16.12
N ALA A 186 -1.96 -5.11 -15.20
CA ALA A 186 -0.83 -5.94 -15.59
C ALA A 186 -1.30 -7.34 -15.99
N ALA A 187 -0.44 -8.10 -16.69
CA ALA A 187 -0.75 -9.46 -17.11
C ALA A 187 -1.00 -10.40 -15.92
N ASP A 188 -0.29 -10.19 -14.81
CA ASP A 188 -0.53 -10.89 -13.55
C ASP A 188 -0.80 -9.88 -12.43
N MET A 189 -1.94 -10.05 -11.77
CA MET A 189 -2.36 -9.29 -10.60
C MET A 189 -2.98 -10.25 -9.60
N ARG A 190 -2.48 -10.27 -8.37
CA ARG A 190 -2.98 -11.15 -7.31
C ARG A 190 -3.32 -10.33 -6.07
N ARG A 191 -4.32 -10.79 -5.33
CA ARG A 191 -4.68 -10.24 -4.02
C ARG A 191 -4.42 -11.24 -2.90
N PRO A 192 -3.15 -11.42 -2.48
CA PRO A 192 -2.85 -12.18 -1.29
C PRO A 192 -3.55 -11.63 -0.05
N ARG A 193 -4.03 -12.54 0.80
CA ARG A 193 -4.57 -12.26 2.14
C ARG A 193 -3.78 -13.00 3.22
N ALA A 194 -3.61 -12.40 4.38
CA ALA A 194 -3.12 -13.02 5.60
C ALA A 194 -3.92 -12.49 6.80
N ALA A 195 -4.04 -13.27 7.87
CA ALA A 195 -4.74 -12.83 9.07
C ALA A 195 -4.08 -13.37 10.34
N THR A 196 -4.28 -12.66 11.45
CA THR A 196 -3.97 -13.13 12.80
C THR A 196 -5.13 -12.80 13.73
N ASP A 197 -5.46 -13.75 14.59
CA ASP A 197 -6.43 -13.63 15.68
C ASP A 197 -5.79 -13.97 17.04
N THR A 198 -4.46 -14.06 17.09
CA THR A 198 -3.71 -14.43 18.31
C THR A 198 -4.13 -13.58 19.50
N ALA A 199 -4.28 -14.21 20.66
CA ALA A 199 -4.74 -13.56 21.88
C ALA A 199 -3.83 -12.39 22.29
N GLY A 200 -4.43 -11.32 22.82
CA GLY A 200 -3.74 -10.12 23.27
C GLY A 200 -3.48 -9.09 22.17
N TRP A 201 -2.86 -7.99 22.58
CA TRP A 201 -2.47 -6.85 21.75
C TRP A 201 -1.02 -6.46 22.09
N PRO A 202 -0.21 -5.98 21.12
CA PRO A 202 -0.55 -5.68 19.72
C PRO A 202 -0.75 -6.93 18.85
N LYS A 203 -1.43 -6.77 17.72
CA LYS A 203 -1.59 -7.83 16.71
C LYS A 203 -0.81 -7.44 15.46
N THR A 204 0.10 -8.32 15.02
CA THR A 204 0.90 -8.13 13.82
C THR A 204 0.65 -9.28 12.86
N VAL A 205 0.35 -8.95 11.61
CA VAL A 205 0.26 -9.91 10.52
C VAL A 205 1.37 -9.62 9.52
N THR A 206 2.04 -10.67 9.06
CA THR A 206 3.10 -10.57 8.07
C THR A 206 2.81 -11.60 6.98
N ARG A 207 3.14 -11.25 5.75
CA ARG A 207 3.12 -12.17 4.64
C ARG A 207 4.36 -11.97 3.80
N GLN A 208 5.03 -13.09 3.54
CA GLN A 208 6.10 -13.19 2.57
C GLN A 208 5.49 -13.51 1.21
N ASP A 209 5.94 -12.81 0.17
CA ASP A 209 5.74 -13.23 -1.21
C ASP A 209 7.04 -13.80 -1.76
N ASP A 210 6.97 -15.05 -2.22
CA ASP A 210 8.13 -15.79 -2.73
C ASP A 210 8.14 -15.85 -4.27
N ASP A 211 7.17 -15.21 -4.94
CA ASP A 211 7.08 -15.14 -6.39
C ASP A 211 8.00 -14.02 -6.92
N PRO A 212 9.11 -14.35 -7.61
CA PRO A 212 10.10 -13.36 -8.02
C PRO A 212 9.59 -12.42 -9.12
N ASP A 213 8.49 -12.79 -9.80
CA ASP A 213 7.92 -12.02 -10.91
C ASP A 213 6.87 -11.01 -10.42
N LEU A 214 6.47 -11.10 -9.15
CA LEU A 214 5.49 -10.22 -8.53
C LEU A 214 6.15 -9.27 -7.53
N SER A 215 5.55 -8.09 -7.37
CA SER A 215 5.95 -7.16 -6.32
C SER A 215 4.72 -6.59 -5.61
N VAL A 216 4.88 -6.23 -4.33
CA VAL A 216 3.81 -5.62 -3.54
C VAL A 216 3.70 -4.14 -3.87
N TYR A 217 2.59 -3.74 -4.48
CA TYR A 217 2.32 -2.36 -4.89
C TYR A 217 1.26 -1.66 -4.05
N ALA A 218 0.54 -2.39 -3.21
CA ALA A 218 -0.36 -1.79 -2.23
C ALA A 218 -0.57 -2.77 -1.08
N THR A 219 -0.70 -2.25 0.13
CA THR A 219 -1.08 -3.03 1.31
C THR A 219 -2.24 -2.33 1.99
N GLY A 220 -3.28 -3.09 2.27
CA GLY A 220 -4.40 -2.70 3.09
C GLY A 220 -4.53 -3.63 4.30
N ALA A 221 -5.24 -3.16 5.32
CA ALA A 221 -5.52 -3.98 6.49
C ALA A 221 -6.87 -3.60 7.10
N THR A 222 -7.50 -4.57 7.74
CA THR A 222 -8.74 -4.42 8.50
C THR A 222 -8.49 -4.93 9.91
N VAL A 223 -8.79 -4.11 10.91
CA VAL A 223 -8.80 -4.53 12.31
C VAL A 223 -10.22 -4.74 12.80
N THR A 224 -10.46 -5.87 13.46
CA THR A 224 -11.70 -6.18 14.19
C THR A 224 -11.42 -6.26 15.68
N GLY A 225 -12.47 -6.14 16.49
CA GLY A 225 -12.38 -6.15 17.95
C GLY A 225 -12.84 -4.82 18.56
N PRO A 226 -12.33 -4.45 19.75
CA PRO A 226 -12.81 -3.29 20.50
C PRO A 226 -12.69 -2.00 19.68
N GLU A 227 -13.51 -1.00 20.00
CA GLU A 227 -13.51 0.29 19.29
C GLU A 227 -12.16 1.00 19.34
N ALA A 228 -11.38 0.77 20.40
CA ALA A 228 -10.03 1.28 20.54
C ALA A 228 -9.01 0.60 19.60
N ALA A 229 -9.34 -0.51 18.94
CA ALA A 229 -8.42 -1.20 18.06
C ALA A 229 -8.22 -0.45 16.74
N THR A 230 -6.98 -0.05 16.47
CA THR A 230 -6.61 0.84 15.36
C THR A 230 -5.34 0.39 14.66
N LEU A 231 -5.19 0.73 13.39
CA LEU A 231 -4.00 0.43 12.62
C LEU A 231 -2.93 1.49 12.88
N ASP A 232 -1.74 1.03 13.26
CA ASP A 232 -0.58 1.88 13.50
C ASP A 232 0.62 1.53 12.62
N ALA A 233 0.51 0.45 11.83
CA ALA A 233 1.44 0.16 10.77
C ALA A 233 0.77 -0.56 9.59
N ILE A 234 1.13 -0.12 8.39
CA ILE A 234 0.80 -0.71 7.09
C ILE A 234 2.05 -0.53 6.23
N VAL A 235 2.79 -1.61 6.01
CA VAL A 235 4.10 -1.55 5.37
C VAL A 235 4.11 -2.44 4.11
N PRO A 236 4.17 -1.84 2.91
CA PRO A 236 4.34 -2.60 1.67
C PRO A 236 5.77 -3.12 1.54
N GLY A 237 5.92 -4.29 0.93
CA GLY A 237 7.23 -4.84 0.53
C GLY A 237 7.85 -3.99 -0.59
N PRO A 238 9.19 -3.85 -0.62
CA PRO A 238 9.96 -4.85 -1.37
C PRO A 238 11.12 -5.50 -0.59
N ASP A 239 11.18 -5.45 0.75
CA ASP A 239 12.25 -6.14 1.52
C ASP A 239 12.06 -7.66 1.46
N GLY A 240 12.60 -8.26 0.40
CA GLY A 240 12.43 -9.67 0.11
C GLY A 240 10.97 -10.07 -0.06
N GLY A 241 10.08 -9.20 -0.56
CA GLY A 241 8.66 -9.54 -0.75
C GLY A 241 7.81 -9.54 0.54
N SER A 242 8.36 -9.11 1.68
CA SER A 242 7.60 -9.09 2.93
C SER A 242 6.71 -7.85 3.05
N THR A 243 5.42 -8.06 3.28
CA THR A 243 4.44 -7.03 3.65
C THR A 243 3.88 -7.33 5.02
N TRP A 244 3.61 -6.29 5.82
CA TRP A 244 3.05 -6.48 7.15
C TRP A 244 2.13 -5.33 7.57
N ALA A 245 1.24 -5.64 8.50
CA ALA A 245 0.37 -4.67 9.15
C ALA A 245 0.33 -4.93 10.65
N ARG A 246 0.14 -3.87 11.43
CA ARG A 246 -0.01 -3.95 12.88
C ARG A 246 -1.19 -3.12 13.34
N ALA A 247 -1.90 -3.67 14.30
CA ALA A 247 -2.93 -2.96 15.03
C ALA A 247 -2.64 -2.96 16.54
N THR A 248 -3.00 -1.85 17.18
CA THR A 248 -2.85 -1.63 18.62
C THR A 248 -4.14 -1.10 19.22
N LEU A 249 -4.24 -1.13 20.54
CA LEU A 249 -5.33 -0.49 21.26
C LEU A 249 -4.98 0.97 21.54
N ALA A 250 -5.88 1.88 21.18
CA ALA A 250 -5.82 3.27 21.57
C ALA A 250 -6.03 3.41 23.09
N GLY A 251 -5.22 4.24 23.74
CA GLY A 251 -5.39 4.57 25.17
C GLY A 251 -4.75 3.62 26.18
N THR A 252 -4.10 2.52 25.79
CA THR A 252 -3.30 1.71 26.72
C THR A 252 -1.85 2.19 26.75
N SER A 253 -1.49 2.94 27.79
CA SER A 253 -0.07 3.20 28.08
C SER A 253 0.67 1.88 28.35
N ALA A 254 1.95 1.78 27.99
CA ALA A 254 2.75 0.55 28.17
C ALA A 254 2.71 0.01 29.62
N GLY A 255 2.52 0.89 30.61
CA GLY A 255 2.37 0.51 32.02
C GLY A 255 1.06 -0.24 32.36
N GLN A 256 0.04 -0.16 31.51
CA GLN A 256 -1.21 -0.94 31.62
C GLN A 256 -1.23 -2.17 30.71
N ALA A 257 -0.45 -2.20 29.64
CA ALA A 257 -0.36 -3.38 28.75
C ALA A 257 0.11 -4.65 29.49
N GLY A 258 0.98 -4.51 30.50
CA GLY A 258 1.38 -5.61 31.39
C GLY A 258 0.29 -6.10 32.36
N ARG A 259 -0.80 -5.35 32.56
CA ARG A 259 -1.95 -5.71 33.40
C ARG A 259 -3.11 -6.32 32.62
N PHE A 260 -3.11 -6.26 31.29
CA PHE A 260 -4.06 -6.99 30.42
C PHE A 260 -3.71 -8.48 30.27
N ARG A 261 -3.15 -9.10 31.32
CA ARG A 261 -2.95 -10.56 31.40
C ARG A 261 -3.97 -11.28 32.28
N GLY A 262 -5.02 -10.60 32.73
CA GLY A 262 -5.99 -11.23 33.62
C GLY A 262 -7.25 -10.41 33.84
N ALA A 263 -8.12 -10.35 32.84
CA ALA A 263 -9.55 -10.18 33.05
C ALA A 263 -10.27 -10.99 31.97
N GLY A 264 -10.72 -12.19 32.34
CA GLY A 264 -11.48 -13.04 31.43
C GLY A 264 -12.73 -12.32 30.93
N GLY A 265 -12.86 -12.26 29.60
CA GLY A 265 -14.06 -11.78 28.90
C GLY A 265 -13.83 -10.48 28.12
N GLY A 266 -13.35 -10.56 26.88
CA GLY A 266 -13.46 -9.45 25.92
C GLY A 266 -12.33 -9.21 24.92
N ASP A 267 -11.23 -9.97 24.92
CA ASP A 267 -10.08 -9.70 24.04
C ASP A 267 -10.21 -10.27 22.60
N GLY A 268 -11.44 -10.40 22.12
CA GLY A 268 -11.73 -10.83 20.76
C GLY A 268 -11.33 -9.76 19.74
N GLY A 269 -10.65 -10.17 18.68
CA GLY A 269 -10.27 -9.28 17.58
C GLY A 269 -9.24 -9.92 16.67
N SER A 270 -9.18 -9.43 15.44
CA SER A 270 -8.26 -9.91 14.42
C SER A 270 -7.67 -8.76 13.62
N VAL A 271 -6.52 -9.00 13.01
CA VAL A 271 -5.99 -8.15 11.95
C VAL A 271 -5.92 -9.00 10.70
N THR A 272 -6.60 -8.55 9.66
CA THR A 272 -6.50 -9.12 8.32
C THR A 272 -5.75 -8.13 7.45
N MET A 273 -4.77 -8.60 6.69
CA MET A 273 -4.04 -7.82 5.71
C MET A 273 -4.32 -8.38 4.32
N ASP A 274 -4.57 -7.48 3.37
CA ASP A 274 -4.65 -7.75 1.95
C ASP A 274 -3.53 -6.96 1.27
N ALA A 275 -2.86 -7.55 0.29
CA ALA A 275 -1.90 -6.82 -0.54
C ALA A 275 -2.25 -6.96 -2.03
N ALA A 276 -1.84 -6.00 -2.84
CA ALA A 276 -1.90 -6.07 -4.30
C ALA A 276 -0.50 -6.45 -4.81
N LEU A 277 -0.37 -7.67 -5.30
CA LEU A 277 0.80 -8.15 -6.01
C LEU A 277 0.60 -7.92 -7.50
N ILE A 278 1.59 -7.33 -8.15
CA ILE A 278 1.51 -6.99 -9.57
C ILE A 278 2.79 -7.44 -10.25
N GLY A 279 2.64 -8.11 -11.39
CA GLY A 279 3.76 -8.56 -12.19
C GLY A 279 4.58 -7.42 -12.75
N THR A 280 5.90 -7.57 -12.77
CA THR A 280 6.78 -6.65 -13.51
C THR A 280 6.55 -6.82 -15.02
N PHE A 281 6.37 -5.71 -15.74
CA PHE A 281 6.21 -5.75 -17.19
C PHE A 281 7.54 -6.21 -17.82
N HIS A 282 7.55 -7.38 -18.47
CA HIS A 282 8.63 -7.84 -19.33
C HIS A 282 8.40 -7.43 -20.79
#